data_AF-A0A955TCJ4-F1
#
_entry.id   AF-A0A955TCJ4-F1
#
_cell.length_a   1.000
_cell.length_b   1.000
_cell.length_c   1.000
_cell.angle_alpha   90.00
_cell.angle_beta   90.00
_cell.angle_gamma   90.00
#
_symmetry.space_group_name_H-M   'P 1'
#
loop_
_entity.id
_entity.type
_entity.pdbx_description
1 polymer ?
#
loop_
_entity_poly.entity_id
_entity_poly.type
_entity_poly.pdbx_seq_one_letter_code
_entity_poly.pdbx_strand_id
1 'polypeptide(L)'
;MNKIPQSDSIEELARFWDTHDLTEFEEDFEEVSERVFERKTDPVIRLQLTQDQASILHRLAESRGVDDGTLVREWVEEKLRAS
;
A
#
# COMPACT_ATOMS: atom_id res chain seq x y z
N MET A 1 20.49 -31.03 -5.48
CA MET A 1 20.34 -29.58 -5.24
C MET A 1 19.34 -29.08 -6.25
N ASN A 2 18.12 -28.77 -5.78
CA ASN A 2 17.14 -28.07 -6.60
C ASN A 2 17.67 -26.65 -6.85
N LYS A 3 17.35 -26.08 -8.01
CA LYS A 3 17.74 -24.72 -8.36
C LYS A 3 16.51 -23.94 -8.77
N ILE A 4 16.46 -22.67 -8.37
CA ILE A 4 15.42 -21.76 -8.83
C ILE A 4 15.55 -21.60 -10.35
N PRO A 5 14.48 -21.81 -11.13
CA PRO A 5 14.52 -21.70 -12.58
C PRO A 5 14.85 -20.26 -13.00
N GLN A 6 15.72 -20.12 -14.00
CA GLN A 6 16.02 -18.84 -14.63
C GLN A 6 14.99 -18.61 -15.75
N SER A 7 13.93 -17.88 -15.44
CA SER A 7 12.87 -17.53 -16.39
C SER A 7 12.37 -16.11 -16.14
N ASP A 8 12.06 -15.40 -17.22
CA ASP A 8 11.42 -14.08 -17.17
C ASP A 8 9.88 -14.18 -17.20
N SER A 9 9.30 -15.39 -17.26
CA SER A 9 7.84 -15.59 -17.22
C SER A 9 7.32 -15.64 -15.79
N ILE A 10 6.45 -14.70 -15.45
CA ILE A 10 5.75 -14.65 -14.17
C ILE A 10 4.92 -15.92 -13.95
N GLU A 11 4.23 -16.41 -14.98
CA GLU A 11 3.37 -17.59 -14.91
C GLU A 11 4.16 -18.88 -14.62
N GLU A 12 5.36 -19.00 -15.17
CA GLU A 12 6.24 -20.14 -14.93
C GLU A 12 6.77 -20.14 -13.50
N LEU A 13 7.24 -18.99 -13.02
CA LEU A 13 7.70 -18.81 -11.64
C LEU A 13 6.58 -19.04 -10.62
N ALA A 14 5.36 -18.56 -10.90
CA ALA A 14 4.21 -18.80 -10.04
C ALA A 14 3.91 -20.29 -9.89
N ARG A 15 3.85 -21.02 -11.02
CA ARG A 15 3.62 -22.48 -11.01
C ARG A 15 4.72 -23.24 -10.28
N PHE A 16 5.96 -22.78 -10.38
CA PHE A 16 7.08 -23.36 -9.66
C PHE A 16 6.87 -23.22 -8.14
N TRP A 17 6.54 -22.03 -7.65
CA TRP A 17 6.32 -21.80 -6.21
C TRP A 17 5.04 -22.44 -5.67
N ASP A 18 4.03 -22.71 -6.51
CA ASP A 18 2.83 -23.46 -6.11
C ASP A 18 3.15 -24.91 -5.71
N THR A 19 4.25 -25.48 -6.20
CA THR A 19 4.59 -26.90 -5.99
C THR A 19 5.86 -27.15 -5.19
N HIS A 20 6.62 -26.11 -4.85
CA HIS A 20 7.89 -26.22 -4.12
C HIS A 20 7.86 -25.40 -2.84
N ASP A 21 8.48 -25.93 -1.79
CA ASP A 21 8.55 -25.22 -0.51
C ASP A 21 9.71 -24.23 -0.52
N LEU A 22 9.48 -23.02 -0.02
CA LEU A 22 10.50 -21.96 0.04
C LEU A 22 11.74 -22.38 0.84
N THR A 23 11.57 -23.20 1.89
CA THR A 23 12.67 -23.65 2.75
C THR A 23 13.64 -24.57 2.02
N GLU A 24 13.25 -25.18 0.91
CA GLU A 24 14.14 -26.02 0.07
C GLU A 24 15.25 -25.21 -0.63
N PHE A 25 15.14 -23.89 -0.65
CA PHE A 25 16.05 -22.95 -1.31
C PHE A 25 16.69 -21.96 -0.33
N GLU A 26 16.68 -22.26 0.98
CA GLU A 26 17.20 -21.35 2.02
C GLU A 26 18.67 -20.93 1.76
N GLU A 27 19.49 -21.85 1.24
CA GLU A 27 20.90 -21.57 0.89
C GLU A 27 21.06 -20.61 -0.30
N ASP A 28 20.03 -20.46 -1.14
CA ASP A 28 20.03 -19.58 -2.32
C ASP A 28 19.52 -18.15 -1.97
N PHE A 29 19.04 -17.91 -0.75
CA PHE A 29 18.53 -16.62 -0.31
C PHE A 29 19.54 -15.84 0.53
N GLU A 30 19.56 -14.51 0.36
CA GLU A 30 20.32 -13.59 1.19
C GLU A 30 19.38 -12.87 2.17
N GLU A 31 19.76 -12.81 3.46
CA GLU A 31 18.99 -12.07 4.46
C GLU A 31 19.03 -10.56 4.17
N VAL A 32 17.86 -9.97 3.93
CA VAL A 32 17.73 -8.51 3.80
C VAL A 32 17.54 -7.91 5.19
N SER A 33 18.61 -7.34 5.75
CA SER A 33 18.60 -6.72 7.08
C SER A 33 17.87 -5.36 7.12
N GLU A 34 17.72 -4.71 5.97
CA GLU A 34 17.02 -3.44 5.84
C GLU A 34 15.50 -3.64 5.78
N ARG A 35 14.75 -2.78 6.47
CA ARG A 35 13.29 -2.83 6.43
C ARG A 35 12.78 -2.31 5.09
N VAL A 36 12.51 -3.21 4.17
CA VAL A 36 11.84 -2.89 2.89
C VAL A 36 10.35 -2.55 3.05
N PHE A 37 9.73 -2.94 4.17
CA PHE A 37 8.35 -2.57 4.50
C PHE A 37 8.34 -1.50 5.60
N GLU A 38 8.30 -0.23 5.20
CA GLU A 38 8.09 0.88 6.12
C GLU A 38 6.59 1.05 6.42
N ARG A 39 6.22 0.85 7.69
CA ARG A 39 4.89 1.25 8.15
C ARG A 39 4.85 2.77 8.16
N LYS A 40 4.02 3.41 7.32
CA LYS A 40 3.85 4.86 7.31
C LYS A 40 3.58 5.36 8.74
N THR A 41 4.46 6.20 9.25
CA THR A 41 4.38 6.79 10.61
C THR A 41 3.73 8.16 10.62
N ASP A 42 3.07 8.55 9.52
CA ASP A 42 2.46 9.87 9.42
C ASP A 42 1.43 10.08 10.55
N PRO A 43 1.41 11.27 11.18
CA PRO A 43 0.47 11.56 12.25
C PRO A 43 -0.97 11.50 11.75
N VAL A 44 -1.84 10.79 12.49
CA VAL A 44 -3.25 10.62 12.14
C VAL A 44 -4.11 11.55 12.99
N ILE A 45 -4.95 12.35 12.33
CA ILE A 45 -5.97 13.18 12.98
C ILE A 45 -7.32 12.48 12.83
N ARG A 46 -8.02 12.24 13.95
CA ARG A 46 -9.41 11.77 13.93
C ARG A 46 -10.36 12.95 13.99
N LEU A 47 -11.25 13.05 13.01
CA LEU A 47 -12.26 14.09 12.91
C LEU A 47 -13.63 13.50 13.24
N GLN A 48 -14.37 14.16 14.12
CA GLN A 48 -15.74 13.78 14.43
C GLN A 48 -16.67 14.63 13.57
N LEU A 49 -17.37 13.99 12.63
CA LEU A 49 -18.31 14.62 11.72
C LEU A 49 -19.73 14.21 12.08
N THR A 50 -20.69 15.11 11.85
CA THR A 50 -22.10 14.71 11.84
C THR A 50 -22.38 13.84 10.61
N GLN A 51 -23.48 13.09 10.64
CA GLN A 51 -23.89 12.24 9.52
C GLN A 51 -24.06 13.05 8.22
N ASP A 52 -24.62 14.24 8.29
CA ASP A 52 -24.81 15.13 7.14
C ASP A 52 -23.47 15.60 6.58
N GLN A 53 -22.53 15.99 7.46
CA GLN A 53 -21.19 16.41 7.07
C GLN A 53 -20.42 15.28 6.37
N ALA A 54 -20.45 14.07 6.94
CA ALA A 54 -19.81 12.91 6.34
C ALA A 54 -20.42 12.58 4.97
N SER A 55 -21.75 12.64 4.85
CA SER A 55 -22.44 12.38 3.58
C SER A 55 -22.10 13.41 2.50
N ILE A 56 -21.96 14.68 2.87
CA ILE A 56 -21.54 15.75 1.95
C ILE A 56 -20.09 15.56 1.53
N LEU A 57 -19.20 15.26 2.47
CA LEU A 57 -17.78 15.00 2.21
C LEU A 57 -17.63 13.84 1.21
N HIS A 58 -18.32 12.73 1.47
CA HIS A 58 -18.24 11.53 0.64
C HIS A 58 -18.67 11.81 -0.80
N ARG A 59 -19.82 12.47 -1.01
CA ARG A 59 -20.27 12.84 -2.37
C ARG A 59 -19.27 13.74 -3.09
N LEU A 60 -18.60 14.63 -2.37
CA LEU A 60 -17.62 15.52 -2.97
C LEU A 60 -16.34 14.78 -3.34
N ALA A 61 -15.89 13.86 -2.50
CA ALA A 61 -14.75 12.98 -2.74
C ALA A 61 -15.02 12.08 -3.96
N GLU A 62 -16.19 11.43 -4.02
CA GLU A 62 -16.63 10.63 -5.17
C GLU A 62 -16.67 11.45 -6.47
N SER A 63 -17.20 12.68 -6.43
CA SER A 63 -17.25 13.54 -7.62
C SER A 63 -15.87 13.87 -8.19
N ARG A 64 -14.82 13.74 -7.37
CA ARG A 64 -13.42 13.97 -7.71
C ARG A 64 -12.63 12.67 -7.92
N GLY A 65 -13.25 11.51 -7.73
CA GLY A 65 -12.62 10.20 -7.86
C GLY A 65 -11.57 9.89 -6.78
N VAL A 66 -11.70 10.51 -5.60
CA VAL A 66 -10.78 10.31 -4.45
C VAL A 66 -11.55 9.84 -3.23
N ASP A 67 -10.85 9.33 -2.21
CA ASP A 67 -11.45 9.02 -0.92
C ASP A 67 -11.57 10.26 -0.02
N ASP A 68 -12.45 10.18 0.98
CA ASP A 68 -12.73 11.24 1.96
C ASP A 68 -11.45 11.78 2.63
N GLY A 69 -10.52 10.90 2.99
CA GLY A 69 -9.28 11.26 3.67
C GLY A 69 -8.32 12.02 2.76
N THR A 70 -8.21 11.59 1.49
CA THR A 70 -7.45 12.30 0.47
C THR A 70 -7.99 13.71 0.24
N LEU A 71 -9.31 13.86 0.10
CA LEU A 71 -9.93 15.18 -0.09
C LEU A 71 -9.68 16.12 1.10
N VAL A 72 -9.82 15.63 2.33
CA VAL A 72 -9.54 16.43 3.54
C VAL A 72 -8.07 16.85 3.59
N ARG A 73 -7.15 15.94 3.28
CA ARG A 73 -5.71 16.25 3.24
C ARG A 73 -5.41 17.36 2.23
N GLU A 74 -5.96 17.28 1.02
CA GLU A 74 -5.77 18.31 -0.01
C GLU A 74 -6.22 19.69 0.47
N TRP A 75 -7.39 19.79 1.12
CA TRP A 75 -7.84 21.07 1.68
C TRP A 75 -6.94 21.61 2.78
N VAL A 76 -6.41 20.73 3.65
CA VAL A 76 -5.44 21.15 4.67
C VAL A 76 -4.20 21.72 4.00
N GLU A 77 -3.65 21.05 2.99
CA GLU A 77 -2.49 21.53 2.24
C GLU A 77 -2.74 22.85 1.52
N GLU A 78 -3.91 23.03 0.90
CA GLU A 78 -4.32 24.28 0.27
C GLU A 78 -4.33 25.44 1.28
N LYS A 79 -4.89 25.20 2.47
CA LYS A 79 -4.95 26.22 3.53
C LYS A 79 -3.58 26.54 4.12
N LEU A 80 -2.71 25.56 4.26
CA LEU A 80 -1.33 25.78 4.73
C LEU A 80 -0.49 26.54 3.70
N ARG A 81 -0.71 26.33 2.39
CA ARG A 81 -0.03 27.09 1.32
C ARG A 81 -0.49 28.54 1.22
N ALA A 82 -1.74 28.82 1.59
CA ALA A 82 -2.32 30.16 1.55
C ALA A 82 -2.09 30.98 2.83
N SER A 83 -1.41 30.40 3.83
CA SER A 83 -1.08 31.05 5.10
C SER A 83 0.36 31.56 5.12
#